data_AF-A0A9Q4BJ17-F1
#
_entry.id   AF-A0A9Q4BJ17-F1
#
_cell.length_a   1.000
_cell.length_b   1.000
_cell.length_c   1.000
_cell.angle_alpha   90.00
_cell.angle_beta   90.00
_cell.angle_gamma   90.00
#
_symmetry.space_group_name_H-M   'P 1'
#
loop_
_entity.id
_entity.type
_entity.pdbx_description
1 polymer ?
#
loop_
_entity_poly.entity_id
_entity_poly.type
_entity_poly.pdbx_seq_one_letter_code
_entity_poly.pdbx_strand_id
1 'polypeptide(L)' 'MQRDQKKYFEVLRRYERKFEPREADDYKMMLIRHKDDEDLDKQSLERLKELYQKYYVNRERKNYDDFFKKPEE' A
#
# COMPACT_ATOMS: atom_id res chain seq x y z
N MET A 1 -8.58 -8.05 13.15
CA MET A 1 -7.12 -7.85 12.98
C MET A 1 -6.60 -8.45 11.67
N GLN A 2 -6.75 -9.74 11.39
CA GLN A 2 -6.23 -10.33 10.13
C GLN A 2 -6.88 -9.82 8.82
N ARG A 3 -8.17 -9.46 8.84
CA ARG A 3 -8.88 -8.94 7.64
C ARG A 3 -8.27 -7.64 7.11
N ASP A 4 -7.83 -6.75 8.01
CA ASP A 4 -7.23 -5.47 7.64
C ASP A 4 -5.80 -5.65 7.11
N GLN A 5 -5.03 -6.57 7.70
CA GLN A 5 -3.70 -6.93 7.24
C GLN A 5 -3.72 -7.45 5.80
N LYS A 6 -4.64 -8.38 5.50
CA LYS A 6 -4.82 -8.90 4.14
C LYS A 6 -5.12 -7.78 3.13
N LYS A 7 -6.01 -6.85 3.49
CA LYS A 7 -6.34 -5.68 2.67
C LYS A 7 -5.11 -4.79 2.41
N TYR A 8 -4.27 -4.57 3.41
CA TYR A 8 -3.04 -3.80 3.21
C TYR A 8 -2.09 -4.48 2.23
N PHE A 9 -1.84 -5.79 2.37
CA PHE A 9 -1.01 -6.54 1.43
C PHE A 9 -1.57 -6.54 0.01
N GLU A 10 -2.87 -6.72 -0.17
CA GLU A 10 -3.50 -6.70 -1.50
C GLU A 10 -3.34 -5.36 -2.21
N VAL A 11 -3.49 -4.26 -1.45
CA VAL A 11 -3.29 -2.91 -1.99
C VAL A 11 -1.82 -2.67 -2.28
N LEU A 12 -0.94 -2.92 -1.30
CA LEU A 12 0.50 -2.66 -1.38
C LEU A 12 1.21 -3.49 -2.45
N ARG A 13 0.72 -4.70 -2.76
CA ARG A 13 1.21 -5.50 -3.89
C ARG A 13 1.16 -4.76 -5.22
N ARG A 14 0.21 -3.83 -5.42
CA ARG A 14 0.15 -3.00 -6.64
C ARG A 14 1.20 -1.89 -6.66
N TYR A 15 1.73 -1.54 -5.50
CA TYR A 15 2.69 -0.48 -5.30
C TYR A 15 4.11 -1.01 -5.00
N GLU A 16 4.31 -2.33 -4.91
CA GLU A 16 5.60 -2.94 -4.57
C GLU A 16 6.75 -2.45 -5.47
N ARG A 17 6.45 -2.20 -6.76
CA ARG A 17 7.41 -1.69 -7.75
C ARG A 17 7.84 -0.24 -7.53
N LYS A 18 7.13 0.49 -6.67
CA LYS A 18 7.39 1.89 -6.32
C LYS A 18 8.03 2.04 -4.95
N PHE A 19 8.27 0.93 -4.24
CA PHE A 19 8.90 0.97 -2.93
C PHE A 19 10.36 1.32 -3.05
N GLU A 20 10.85 2.08 -2.07
CA GLU A 20 12.28 2.23 -1.89
C GLU A 20 12.92 0.87 -1.59
N PRO A 21 14.21 0.65 -1.89
CA PRO A 21 14.86 -0.65 -1.69
C PRO A 21 14.66 -1.21 -0.28
N ARG A 22 14.82 -0.36 0.73
CA ARG A 22 14.63 -0.73 2.14
C ARG A 22 13.18 -1.09 2.47
N GLU A 23 12.23 -0.35 1.91
CA GLU A 23 10.79 -0.59 2.11
C GLU A 23 10.34 -1.88 1.41
N ALA A 24 10.93 -2.20 0.26
CA ALA A 24 10.69 -3.44 -0.47
C ALA A 24 11.19 -4.66 0.31
N ASP A 25 12.37 -4.58 0.92
CA ASP A 25 12.89 -5.63 1.80
C ASP A 25 12.00 -5.84 3.04
N ASP A 26 11.64 -4.76 3.74
CA ASP A 26 10.72 -4.82 4.89
C ASP A 26 9.37 -5.44 4.48
N TYR A 27 8.79 -4.97 3.37
CA TYR A 27 7.54 -5.51 2.82
C TYR A 27 7.61 -7.00 2.48
N LYS A 28 8.72 -7.43 1.89
CA LYS A 28 8.93 -8.84 1.52
C LYS A 28 9.01 -9.73 2.76
N MET A 29 9.71 -9.29 3.81
CA MET A 29 9.75 -10.04 5.08
C MET A 29 8.37 -10.15 5.72
N MET A 30 7.62 -9.05 5.77
CA MET A 30 6.25 -9.06 6.32
C MET A 30 5.30 -9.94 5.49
N LEU A 31 5.48 -9.97 4.16
CA LEU A 31 4.67 -10.80 3.26
C LEU A 31 4.95 -12.30 3.45
N ILE A 32 6.20 -12.69 3.70
CA ILE A 32 6.56 -14.10 3.97
C ILE A 32 5.88 -14.55 5.26
N ARG A 33 6.04 -13.80 6.36
CA ARG A 33 5.37 -14.09 7.64
C ARG A 33 3.86 -14.22 7.49
N HIS A 34 3.23 -13.32 6.73
CA HIS A 34 1.80 -13.39 6.46
C HIS A 34 1.38 -14.65 5.68
N LYS A 35 2.24 -15.17 4.78
CA LYS A 35 1.98 -16.41 4.04
C LYS A 35 2.17 -17.66 4.90
N ASP A 36 3.08 -17.60 5.85
CA ASP A 36 3.34 -18.68 6.81
C ASP A 36 2.33 -18.70 7.96
N ASP A 37 1.25 -17.89 7.88
CA ASP A 37 0.24 -17.68 8.92
C ASP A 37 0.84 -17.20 10.27
N GLU A 38 2.04 -16.62 10.24
CA GLU A 38 2.67 -16.00 11.40
C GLU A 38 2.10 -14.60 11.66
N ASP A 39 1.84 -14.30 12.93
CA ASP A 39 1.44 -12.96 13.35
C ASP A 39 2.60 -11.97 13.18
N LEU A 40 2.29 -10.84 12.57
CA LEU A 40 3.22 -9.72 12.52
C LEU A 40 3.33 -9.09 13.90
N ASP A 41 4.56 -8.83 14.33
CA ASP A 41 4.82 -8.02 15.52
C ASP A 41 4.28 -6.58 15.33
N LYS A 42 4.11 -5.86 16.44
CA LYS A 42 3.53 -4.52 16.43
C LYS A 42 4.30 -3.56 15.52
N GLN A 43 5.63 -3.64 15.50
CA GLN A 43 6.48 -2.77 14.69
C GLN A 43 6.30 -3.06 13.19
N SER A 44 6.22 -4.33 12.81
CA SER A 44 5.89 -4.76 11.44
C SER A 44 4.50 -4.27 11.01
N LEU A 45 3.49 -4.38 11.88
CA LEU A 45 2.15 -3.87 11.58
C LEU A 45 2.11 -2.35 11.40
N GLU A 46 2.86 -1.59 12.21
CA GLU A 46 2.99 -0.15 12.05
C GLU A 46 3.65 0.20 10.71
N ARG A 47 4.74 -0.49 10.34
CA ARG A 47 5.39 -0.32 9.04
C ARG A 47 4.49 -0.62 7.86
N LEU A 48 3.70 -1.69 7.94
CA LEU A 48 2.71 -2.04 6.89
C LEU A 48 1.67 -0.92 6.71
N LYS A 49 1.20 -0.32 7.81
CA LYS A 49 0.28 0.83 7.77
C LYS A 49 0.92 2.08 7.21
N GLU A 50 2.18 2.37 7.55
CA GLU A 50 2.92 3.50 7.00
C GLU A 50 3.08 3.39 5.48
N LEU A 51 3.46 2.21 4.97
CA LEU A 51 3.53 1.96 3.54
C LEU A 51 2.16 2.17 2.87
N TYR A 52 1.09 1.69 3.50
CA TYR A 52 -0.27 1.88 3.00
C TYR A 52 -0.64 3.37 2.94
N GLN A 53 -0.34 4.14 3.97
CA GLN A 53 -0.59 5.57 3.96
C GLN A 53 0.25 6.29 2.89
N LYS A 54 1.54 5.97 2.80
CA LYS A 54 2.48 6.58 1.84
C LYS A 54 2.07 6.34 0.38
N TYR A 55 1.74 5.10 0.02
CA TYR A 55 1.53 4.72 -1.37
C TYR A 55 0.07 4.72 -1.84
N TYR A 56 -0.88 4.46 -0.93
CA TYR A 56 -2.30 4.41 -1.29
C TYR A 56 -3.08 5.67 -0.89
N VAL A 57 -2.88 6.17 0.33
CA VAL A 57 -3.64 7.32 0.86
C VAL A 57 -3.07 8.64 0.33
N ASN A 58 -1.76 8.83 0.43
CA ASN A 58 -1.05 10.02 -0.06
C ASN A 58 -0.71 9.94 -1.54
N ARG A 59 -1.37 9.05 -2.29
CA ARG A 59 -1.24 9.07 -3.75
C ARG A 59 -1.80 10.39 -4.24
N GLU A 60 -1.05 11.13 -5.05
CA GLU A 60 -1.60 12.25 -5.82
C GLU A 60 -2.72 11.69 -6.70
N ARG A 61 -3.97 11.91 -6.28
CA ARG A 61 -5.12 11.64 -7.13
C ARG A 61 -5.06 12.69 -8.22
N LYS A 62 -4.60 12.30 -9.41
CA LYS A 62 -4.78 13.12 -10.60
C LYS A 62 -6.28 13.44 -10.69
N ASN A 63 -6.61 14.71 -10.50
CA ASN A 63 -7.96 15.19 -10.70
C ASN A 63 -8.17 15.21 -12.22
N TYR A 64 -9.10 14.39 -12.70
CA TYR A 64 -9.43 14.28 -14.13
C TYR A 64 -10.71 15.06 -14.46
N ASP A 65 -11.27 15.89 -13.56
CA ASP A 65 -12.46 16.69 -13.84
C ASP A 65 -12.29 17.56 -15.10
N ASP A 66 -11.09 18.10 -15.31
CA ASP A 66 -10.79 18.94 -16.47
C ASP A 66 -10.75 18.16 -17.81
N PHE A 67 -10.69 16.82 -17.80
CA PHE A 67 -10.80 16.02 -19.03
C PHE A 67 -12.25 15.85 -19.51
N PHE A 68 -13.24 16.16 -18.67
CA PHE A 68 -14.66 15.99 -19.00
C PHE A 68 -15.41 17.31 -19.19
N LYS A 69 -14.73 18.46 -19.04
CA LYS A 69 -15.32 19.75 -19.38
C LYS A 69 -15.51 19.82 -20.89
N LYS A 70 -16.77 19.72 -21.32
CA LYS A 70 -17.16 20.00 -22.71
C LYS A 70 -16.71 21.42 -23.05
N PRO A 71 -16.15 21.66 -24.25
CA PRO A 71 -15.92 23.02 -24.70
C PRO A 71 -17.25 23.77 -24.66
N GLU A 72 -17.27 24.96 -24.05
CA GLU A 72 -18.43 25.85 -24.11
C GLU A 72 -18.73 26.14 -25.59
N GLU A 73 -19.95 25.80 -26.02
CA GLU A 73 -20.53 26.17 -27.32
C GLU A 73 -20.91 27.66 -27.35
#